data_AF-A0A831K7A9-F1
#
_entry.id   AF-A0A831K7A9-F1
#
_cell.length_a   1.000
_cell.length_b   1.000
_cell.length_c   1.000
_cell.angle_alpha   90.00
_cell.angle_beta   90.00
_cell.angle_gamma   90.00
#
_symmetry.space_group_name_H-M   'P 1'
#
loop_
_entity.id
_entity.type
_entity.pdbx_description
1 polymer ?
#
loop_
_entity_poly.entity_id
_entity_poly.type
_entity_poly.pdbx_seq_one_letter_code
_entity_poly.pdbx_strand_id
1 'polypeptide(L)'
;MVKRGYRLILYDSSVNYNAKNYLVTGFPGFGAVGYLATKYLVDKLHLQRVGYIDTPIIPDFTSLEDYGLSLPHEIFYGEINNKSVIVILNRINPLKSYLNSYVKSVLKLISTYKIKEAFLIGGMDSRFREGKEEYRWLKTSHSSRTLDAPLFMRGPYII
;
A
#
# COMPACT_ATOMS: atom_id res chain seq x y z
N MET A 1 12.28 11.60 26.93
CA MET A 1 12.82 10.68 25.90
C MET A 1 11.98 10.84 24.63
N VAL A 2 12.55 11.34 23.53
CA VAL A 2 11.81 11.54 22.27
C VAL A 2 11.52 10.16 21.67
N LYS A 3 10.24 9.78 21.56
CA LYS A 3 9.84 8.53 20.91
C LYS A 3 10.17 8.62 19.41
N ARG A 4 11.09 7.78 18.92
CA ARG A 4 11.35 7.60 17.47
C ARG A 4 10.08 7.05 16.83
N GLY A 5 9.60 7.70 15.76
CA GLY A 5 8.43 7.26 14.98
C GLY A 5 8.84 6.44 13.75
N TYR A 6 7.86 6.07 12.93
CA TYR A 6 8.11 5.51 11.60
C TYR A 6 8.87 6.51 10.72
N ARG A 7 9.82 6.02 9.90
CA ARG A 7 10.63 6.87 9.01
C ARG A 7 10.79 6.25 7.64
N LEU A 8 10.49 7.02 6.61
CA LEU A 8 10.74 6.66 5.22
C LEU A 8 12.25 6.62 4.92
N ILE A 9 12.75 5.50 4.39
CA ILE A 9 14.10 5.30 3.87
C ILE A 9 13.99 4.85 2.41
N LEU A 10 14.70 5.54 1.51
CA LEU A 10 14.76 5.22 0.08
C LEU A 10 16.21 4.96 -0.31
N TYR A 11 16.47 3.92 -1.10
CA TYR A 11 17.82 3.49 -1.47
C TYR A 11 18.35 4.22 -2.71
N ASP A 12 17.48 4.44 -3.71
CA ASP A 12 17.86 5.09 -4.97
C ASP A 12 16.66 5.83 -5.59
N SER A 13 16.96 6.84 -6.39
CA SER A 13 16.05 7.85 -6.94
C SER A 13 15.61 7.59 -8.38
N SER A 14 15.79 6.35 -8.87
CA SER A 14 15.46 5.89 -10.23
C SER A 14 13.97 5.95 -10.60
N VAL A 15 13.14 6.58 -9.77
CA VAL A 15 11.74 6.86 -10.07
C VAL A 15 11.65 7.88 -11.19
N ASN A 16 11.02 7.47 -12.28
CA ASN A 16 10.69 8.36 -13.38
C ASN A 16 9.62 9.38 -12.96
N TYR A 17 10.04 10.62 -12.72
CA TYR A 17 9.15 11.71 -12.33
C TYR A 17 8.29 12.27 -13.48
N ASN A 18 8.57 11.87 -14.73
CA ASN A 18 7.83 12.31 -15.91
C ASN A 18 6.66 11.38 -16.25
N ALA A 19 6.62 10.18 -15.65
CA ALA A 19 5.52 9.24 -15.78
C ALA A 19 4.33 9.63 -14.89
N LYS A 20 3.15 9.09 -15.20
CA LYS A 20 2.02 9.11 -14.27
C LYS A 20 2.29 8.08 -13.18
N ASN A 21 2.45 8.56 -11.95
CA ASN A 21 2.84 7.73 -10.81
C ASN A 21 1.63 7.32 -9.97
N TYR A 22 1.44 6.02 -9.80
CA TYR A 22 0.34 5.42 -9.05
C TYR A 22 0.87 4.72 -7.81
N LEU A 23 0.21 4.92 -6.68
CA LEU A 23 0.47 4.17 -5.46
C LEU A 23 -0.56 3.04 -5.35
N VAL A 24 -0.11 1.83 -5.00
CA VAL A 24 -0.98 0.74 -4.56
C VAL A 24 -0.54 0.32 -3.17
N THR A 25 -1.48 0.14 -2.26
CA THR A 25 -1.18 -0.37 -0.92
C THR A 25 -2.34 -1.19 -0.39
N GLY A 26 -2.02 -2.14 0.47
CA GLY A 26 -2.98 -2.96 1.19
C GLY A 26 -2.36 -3.38 2.51
N PHE A 27 -3.21 -3.65 3.48
CA PHE A 27 -2.80 -4.02 4.83
C PHE A 27 -3.30 -5.43 5.17
N PRO A 28 -2.67 -6.13 6.12
CA PRO A 28 -3.25 -7.33 6.72
C PRO A 28 -4.59 -6.98 7.38
N GLY A 29 -5.67 -7.54 6.85
CA GLY A 29 -7.04 -7.33 7.32
C GLY A 29 -7.89 -8.57 7.07
N PHE A 30 -9.20 -8.40 6.83
CA PHE A 30 -10.09 -9.52 6.51
C PHE A 30 -9.55 -10.37 5.34
N GLY A 31 -9.41 -11.68 5.59
CA GLY A 31 -8.88 -12.63 4.62
C GLY A 31 -7.45 -12.34 4.12
N ALA A 32 -6.71 -11.45 4.78
CA ALA A 32 -5.42 -10.94 4.32
C ALA A 32 -5.43 -10.36 2.89
N VAL A 33 -6.60 -10.00 2.34
CA VAL A 33 -6.78 -9.65 0.92
C VAL A 33 -5.88 -8.50 0.50
N GLY A 34 -5.79 -7.42 1.31
CA GLY A 34 -4.95 -6.27 0.99
C GLY A 34 -3.46 -6.64 0.89
N TYR A 35 -2.96 -7.41 1.86
CA TYR A 35 -1.58 -7.90 1.85
C TYR A 35 -1.32 -8.85 0.67
N LEU A 36 -2.18 -9.85 0.46
CA LEU A 36 -1.99 -10.84 -0.60
C LEU A 36 -2.08 -10.22 -1.99
N ALA A 37 -3.03 -9.32 -2.23
CA ALA A 37 -3.18 -8.63 -3.51
C ALA A 37 -1.95 -7.76 -3.83
N THR A 38 -1.43 -7.03 -2.83
CA THR A 38 -0.23 -6.20 -3.05
C THR A 38 1.03 -7.02 -3.19
N LYS A 39 1.19 -8.11 -2.42
CA LYS A 39 2.30 -9.06 -2.60
C LYS A 39 2.29 -9.66 -4.00
N TYR A 40 1.13 -10.17 -4.43
CA TYR A 40 0.96 -10.74 -5.75
C TYR A 40 1.28 -9.75 -6.88
N LEU A 41 0.89 -8.47 -6.73
CA LEU A 41 1.25 -7.41 -7.68
C LEU A 41 2.77 -7.19 -7.75
N VAL A 42 3.45 -7.12 -6.60
CA VAL A 42 4.92 -6.99 -6.55
C VAL A 42 5.58 -8.13 -7.31
N ASP A 43 5.18 -9.36 -7.02
CA ASP A 43 5.79 -10.57 -7.59
C ASP A 43 5.53 -10.68 -9.10
N LYS A 44 4.27 -10.49 -9.53
CA LYS A 44 3.88 -10.66 -10.94
C LYS A 44 4.37 -9.56 -11.87
N LEU A 45 4.56 -8.36 -11.33
CA LEU A 45 5.08 -7.24 -12.10
C LEU A 45 6.60 -7.10 -11.96
N HIS A 46 7.25 -8.02 -11.24
CA HIS A 46 8.68 -8.03 -10.97
C HIS A 46 9.18 -6.66 -10.46
N LEU A 47 8.41 -6.07 -9.54
CA LEU A 47 8.72 -4.74 -9.01
C LEU A 47 10.00 -4.82 -8.18
N GLN A 48 10.83 -3.78 -8.27
CA GLN A 48 12.10 -3.71 -7.56
C GLN A 48 11.93 -2.97 -6.23
N ARG A 49 12.55 -3.49 -5.17
CA ARG A 49 12.53 -2.82 -3.86
C ARG A 49 13.40 -1.55 -3.90
N VAL A 50 12.79 -0.40 -3.70
CA VAL A 50 13.44 0.93 -3.74
C VAL A 50 13.52 1.61 -2.37
N GLY A 51 12.94 1.02 -1.34
CA GLY A 51 13.00 1.54 0.01
C GLY A 51 12.12 0.78 0.98
N TYR A 52 11.94 1.37 2.16
CA TYR A 52 11.10 0.84 3.24
C TYR A 52 10.70 1.94 4.22
N ILE A 53 9.72 1.65 5.06
CA ILE A 53 9.36 2.48 6.22
C ILE A 53 9.87 1.80 7.48
N ASP A 54 10.94 2.34 8.03
CA ASP A 54 11.58 1.93 9.28
C ASP A 54 10.60 2.03 10.45
N THR A 55 10.60 1.03 11.34
CA THR A 55 9.64 0.94 12.44
C THR A 55 10.18 1.60 13.72
N PRO A 56 9.29 2.16 14.56
CA PRO A 56 9.69 2.74 15.85
C PRO A 56 10.15 1.68 16.86
N ILE A 57 9.63 0.47 16.71
CA ILE A 57 9.94 -0.72 17.51
C ILE A 57 10.25 -1.81 16.50
N ILE A 58 11.43 -2.42 16.61
CA ILE A 58 11.83 -3.54 15.76
C ILE A 58 10.92 -4.72 16.12
N PRO A 59 10.25 -5.35 15.15
CA PRO A 59 9.46 -6.54 15.44
C PRO A 59 10.35 -7.75 15.75
N ASP A 60 9.89 -8.61 16.66
CA ASP A 60 10.59 -9.84 17.07
C ASP A 60 10.42 -10.99 16.05
N PHE A 61 10.40 -10.66 14.75
CA PHE A 61 10.38 -11.66 13.69
C PHE A 61 11.21 -11.17 12.50
N THR A 62 11.75 -12.14 11.77
CA THR A 62 12.39 -11.92 10.47
C THR A 62 11.77 -12.88 9.46
N SER A 63 11.71 -12.46 8.19
CA SER A 63 11.19 -13.28 7.10
C SER A 63 12.13 -13.15 5.91
N LEU A 64 12.44 -14.27 5.28
CA LEU A 64 13.28 -14.36 4.10
C LEU A 64 12.39 -14.49 2.86
N GLU A 65 12.63 -13.63 1.87
CA GLU A 65 12.04 -13.72 0.54
C GLU A 65 13.18 -13.98 -0.47
N ASP A 66 12.83 -14.23 -1.73
CA ASP A 66 13.82 -14.53 -2.79
C ASP A 66 14.86 -13.40 -2.97
N TYR A 67 14.46 -12.15 -2.68
CA TYR A 67 15.33 -10.96 -2.72
C TYR A 67 16.08 -10.69 -1.40
N GLY A 68 15.99 -11.58 -0.42
CA GLY A 68 16.65 -11.48 0.88
C GLY A 68 15.71 -11.13 2.03
N LEU A 69 16.25 -10.49 3.07
CA LEU A 69 15.48 -10.15 4.27
C LEU A 69 14.36 -9.16 3.93
N SER A 70 13.14 -9.56 4.29
CA SER A 70 11.96 -8.73 4.20
C SER A 70 11.81 -7.84 5.42
N LEU A 71 11.25 -6.65 5.19
CA LEU A 71 11.00 -5.64 6.22
C LEU A 71 9.50 -5.42 6.42
N PRO A 72 9.08 -4.88 7.57
CA PRO A 72 7.65 -4.73 7.90
C PRO A 72 6.82 -3.96 6.87
N HIS A 73 7.41 -2.92 6.29
CA HIS A 73 6.79 -2.03 5.32
C HIS A 73 7.80 -1.73 4.21
N GLU A 74 7.69 -2.41 3.08
CA GLU A 74 8.65 -2.29 1.97
C GLU A 74 8.04 -1.46 0.83
N ILE A 75 8.89 -0.77 0.09
CA ILE A 75 8.48 0.08 -1.04
C ILE A 75 9.07 -0.52 -2.30
N PHE A 76 8.18 -0.84 -3.24
CA PHE A 76 8.51 -1.40 -4.53
C PHE A 76 8.13 -0.44 -5.65
N TYR A 77 8.86 -0.53 -6.76
CA TYR A 77 8.68 0.32 -7.93
C TYR A 77 8.87 -0.48 -9.22
N GLY A 78 8.12 -0.10 -10.25
CA GLY A 78 8.35 -0.55 -11.61
C GLY A 78 7.55 0.28 -12.61
N GLU A 79 7.85 0.13 -13.89
CA GLU A 79 7.15 0.80 -14.98
C GLU A 79 6.34 -0.17 -15.82
N ILE A 80 5.11 0.22 -16.16
CA ILE A 80 4.19 -0.55 -16.99
C ILE A 80 3.52 0.38 -17.98
N ASN A 81 3.74 0.18 -19.28
CA ASN A 81 3.09 0.97 -20.35
C ASN A 81 3.19 2.49 -20.09
N ASN A 82 4.41 2.99 -19.83
CA ASN A 82 4.74 4.38 -19.51
C ASN A 82 4.03 4.95 -18.25
N LYS A 83 3.68 4.08 -17.30
CA LYS A 83 3.15 4.45 -15.98
C LYS A 83 4.02 3.85 -14.91
N SER A 84 4.35 4.63 -13.89
CA SER A 84 5.05 4.11 -12.72
C SER A 84 4.04 3.52 -11.75
N VAL A 85 4.33 2.32 -11.26
CA VAL A 85 3.60 1.68 -10.18
C VAL A 85 4.51 1.62 -8.96
N ILE A 86 4.06 2.25 -7.89
CA ILE A 86 4.70 2.24 -6.58
C ILE A 86 3.82 1.38 -5.68
N VAL A 87 4.39 0.41 -4.98
CA VAL A 87 3.66 -0.42 -4.01
C VAL A 87 4.27 -0.22 -2.62
N ILE A 88 3.42 0.04 -1.62
CA ILE A 88 3.81 -0.16 -0.22
C ILE A 88 3.29 -1.53 0.19
N LEU A 89 4.20 -2.48 0.36
CA LEU A 89 3.89 -3.83 0.83
C LEU A 89 3.93 -3.85 2.37
N ASN A 90 2.75 -3.93 3.00
CA ASN A 90 2.63 -3.99 4.45
C ASN A 90 2.47 -5.44 4.91
N ARG A 91 3.50 -5.98 5.55
CA ARG A 91 3.47 -7.32 6.15
C ARG A 91 2.79 -7.31 7.53
N ILE A 92 2.84 -6.17 8.20
CA ILE A 92 2.17 -5.93 9.47
C ILE A 92 1.37 -4.63 9.43
N ASN A 93 0.46 -4.50 10.37
CA ASN A 93 -0.25 -3.24 10.59
C ASN A 93 0.64 -2.26 11.39
N PRO A 94 0.63 -0.96 11.07
CA PRO A 94 1.35 0.03 11.84
C PRO A 94 0.79 0.10 13.28
N LEU A 95 1.68 0.32 14.24
CA LEU A 95 1.30 0.43 15.65
C LEU A 95 0.39 1.64 15.87
N LYS A 96 -0.77 1.43 16.53
CA LYS A 96 -1.76 2.48 16.79
C LYS A 96 -1.16 3.74 17.44
N SER A 97 -0.27 3.56 18.41
CA SER A 97 0.43 4.65 19.12
C SER A 97 1.37 5.49 18.23
N TYR A 98 1.71 4.99 17.04
CA TYR A 98 2.64 5.61 16.10
C TYR A 98 2.01 5.88 14.73
N LEU A 99 0.69 5.70 14.58
CA LEU A 99 -0.02 5.80 13.30
C LEU A 99 0.22 7.16 12.61
N ASN A 100 0.26 8.25 13.38
CA ASN A 100 0.58 9.59 12.86
C ASN A 100 1.95 9.64 12.16
N SER A 101 2.98 8.98 12.73
CA SER A 101 4.31 8.95 12.11
C SER A 101 4.38 8.04 10.89
N TYR A 102 3.59 6.96 10.87
CA TYR A 102 3.45 6.09 9.71
C TYR A 102 2.79 6.85 8.55
N VAL A 103 1.65 7.49 8.81
CA VAL A 103 0.94 8.32 7.81
C VAL A 103 1.84 9.45 7.29
N LYS A 104 2.61 10.13 8.15
CA LYS A 104 3.58 11.13 7.71
C LYS A 104 4.63 10.56 6.76
N SER A 105 5.11 9.33 6.99
CA SER A 105 6.06 8.65 6.10
C SER A 105 5.42 8.31 4.75
N VAL A 106 4.17 7.86 4.74
CA VAL A 106 3.40 7.63 3.51
C VAL A 106 3.15 8.93 2.74
N LEU A 107 2.74 10.00 3.41
CA LEU A 107 2.55 11.32 2.79
C LEU A 107 3.86 11.87 2.21
N LYS A 108 4.98 11.65 2.89
CA LYS A 108 6.31 12.00 2.37
C LYS A 108 6.63 11.21 1.11
N LEU A 109 6.33 9.91 1.06
CA LEU A 109 6.50 9.11 -0.16
C LEU A 109 5.62 9.65 -1.31
N ILE A 110 4.35 9.93 -1.02
CA ILE A 110 3.38 10.48 -1.99
C ILE A 110 3.90 11.78 -2.59
N SER A 111 4.42 12.70 -1.76
CA SER A 111 4.96 13.97 -2.24
C SER A 111 6.28 13.80 -2.99
N THR A 112 7.20 12.99 -2.47
CA THR A 112 8.50 12.70 -3.09
C THR A 112 8.31 12.13 -4.49
N TYR A 113 7.48 11.11 -4.66
CA TYR A 113 7.23 10.45 -5.94
C TYR A 113 6.11 11.10 -6.76
N LYS A 114 5.59 12.26 -6.36
CA LYS A 114 4.55 13.02 -7.07
C LYS A 114 3.35 12.13 -7.48
N ILE A 115 2.93 11.25 -6.56
CA ILE A 115 1.86 10.29 -6.81
C ILE A 115 0.59 11.04 -7.22
N LYS A 116 0.00 10.63 -8.33
CA LYS A 116 -1.23 11.23 -8.88
C LYS A 116 -2.48 10.62 -8.27
N GLU A 117 -2.42 9.34 -7.93
CA GLU A 117 -3.56 8.60 -7.42
C GLU A 117 -3.09 7.36 -6.65
N ALA A 118 -3.85 7.01 -5.62
CA ALA A 118 -3.58 5.85 -4.77
C ALA A 118 -4.76 4.88 -4.81
N PHE A 119 -4.45 3.58 -4.91
CA PHE A 119 -5.37 2.47 -4.80
C PHE A 119 -5.14 1.76 -3.47
N LEU A 120 -6.16 1.72 -2.62
CA LEU A 120 -6.12 1.04 -1.33
C LEU A 120 -6.97 -0.22 -1.41
N ILE A 121 -6.33 -1.37 -1.28
CA ILE A 121 -6.97 -2.69 -1.43
C ILE A 121 -7.16 -3.31 -0.05
N GLY A 122 -8.36 -3.80 0.22
CA GLY A 122 -8.72 -4.45 1.48
C GLY A 122 -9.74 -5.56 1.27
N GLY A 123 -9.85 -6.42 2.28
CA GLY A 123 -10.88 -7.46 2.31
C GLY A 123 -12.13 -6.96 3.03
N MET A 124 -13.26 -7.52 2.63
CA MET A 124 -14.54 -7.32 3.31
C MET A 124 -15.10 -8.68 3.69
N ASP A 125 -15.77 -8.75 4.84
CA ASP A 125 -16.47 -9.96 5.24
C ASP A 125 -17.56 -10.32 4.21
N SER A 126 -17.62 -11.59 3.82
CA SER A 126 -18.56 -12.10 2.80
C SER A 126 -20.03 -11.82 3.11
N ARG A 127 -20.39 -11.60 4.38
CA ARG A 127 -21.76 -11.24 4.81
C ARG A 127 -22.23 -9.90 4.24
N PHE A 128 -21.32 -9.04 3.79
CA PHE A 128 -21.61 -7.76 3.16
C PHE A 128 -21.76 -7.85 1.63
N ARG A 129 -21.74 -9.04 1.03
CA ARG A 129 -21.98 -9.25 -0.40
C ARG A 129 -23.48 -9.10 -0.70
N GLU A 130 -23.85 -8.24 -1.65
CA GLU A 130 -25.27 -8.03 -2.04
C GLU A 130 -25.64 -8.68 -3.38
N GLY A 131 -24.69 -9.36 -4.04
CA GLY A 131 -24.91 -9.97 -5.34
C GLY A 131 -23.81 -10.95 -5.75
N LYS A 132 -23.51 -10.99 -7.05
CA LYS A 132 -22.46 -11.84 -7.65
C LYS A 132 -21.16 -11.07 -7.91
N GLU A 133 -21.02 -9.88 -7.34
CA GLU A 133 -19.83 -9.07 -7.51
C GLU A 133 -18.60 -9.69 -6.81
N GLU A 134 -17.47 -9.65 -7.51
CA GLU A 134 -16.18 -10.10 -6.96
C GLU A 134 -15.55 -9.06 -6.04
N TYR A 135 -15.81 -7.78 -6.29
CA TYR A 135 -15.31 -6.68 -5.47
C TYR A 135 -16.25 -5.48 -5.51
N ARG A 136 -16.02 -4.56 -4.56
CA ARG A 136 -16.63 -3.23 -4.51
C ARG A 136 -15.55 -2.19 -4.41
N TRP A 137 -15.89 -0.97 -4.77
CA TRP A 137 -14.93 0.12 -4.74
C TRP A 137 -15.60 1.43 -4.34
N LEU A 138 -14.79 2.36 -3.89
CA LEU A 138 -15.19 3.73 -3.64
C LEU A 138 -14.10 4.65 -4.15
N LYS A 139 -14.46 5.91 -4.35
CA LYS A 139 -13.53 6.92 -4.81
C LYS A 139 -13.73 8.22 -4.06
N THR A 140 -12.67 9.01 -3.98
CA THR A 140 -12.79 10.39 -3.50
C THR A 140 -13.50 11.24 -4.55
N SER A 141 -14.03 12.39 -4.13
CA SER A 141 -14.65 13.37 -5.04
C SER A 141 -13.73 13.87 -6.15
N HIS A 142 -12.42 13.73 -5.99
CA HIS A 142 -11.40 14.20 -6.93
C HIS A 142 -11.00 13.14 -7.97
N SER A 143 -11.40 11.87 -7.81
CA SER A 143 -11.11 10.83 -8.80
C SER A 143 -12.21 10.75 -9.86
N SER A 144 -11.82 10.88 -11.13
CA SER A 144 -12.71 10.72 -12.28
C SER A 144 -12.86 9.26 -12.73
N ARG A 145 -12.21 8.31 -12.05
CA ARG A 145 -12.25 6.90 -12.46
C ARG A 145 -13.63 6.27 -12.32
N THR A 146 -13.81 5.24 -13.13
CA THR A 146 -14.91 4.27 -13.05
C THR A 146 -14.32 2.88 -13.18
N LEU A 147 -14.67 1.98 -12.27
CA LEU A 147 -14.36 0.55 -12.36
C LEU A 147 -15.65 -0.21 -12.69
N ASP A 148 -15.49 -1.32 -13.40
CA ASP A 148 -16.59 -2.25 -13.71
C ASP A 148 -16.91 -3.13 -12.50
N ALA A 149 -17.42 -2.48 -11.45
CA ALA A 149 -17.88 -3.07 -10.21
C ALA A 149 -18.82 -2.10 -9.49
N PRO A 150 -19.73 -2.61 -8.65
CA PRO A 150 -20.60 -1.75 -7.87
C PRO A 150 -19.82 -0.90 -6.86
N LEU A 151 -20.34 0.29 -6.59
CA LEU A 151 -19.83 1.13 -5.52
C LEU A 151 -20.06 0.47 -4.15
N PHE A 152 -19.25 0.87 -3.19
CA PHE A 152 -19.42 0.46 -1.80
C PHE A 152 -20.77 0.94 -1.25
N MET A 153 -21.39 0.10 -0.40
CA MET A 153 -22.71 0.38 0.18
C MET A 153 -22.67 1.64 1.07
N ARG A 154 -23.80 2.34 1.18
CA ARG A 154 -23.98 3.39 2.18
C ARG A 154 -24.31 2.75 3.54
N GLY A 155 -23.67 3.20 4.62
CA GLY A 155 -24.02 2.80 5.99
C GLY A 155 -22.98 1.97 6.76
N PRO A 156 -22.19 1.05 6.16
CA PRO A 156 -21.18 0.32 6.90
C PRO A 156 -20.06 1.25 7.39
N TYR A 157 -19.76 1.18 8.70
CA TYR A 157 -18.56 1.78 9.27
C TYR A 157 -17.40 0.80 9.11
N ILE A 158 -16.41 1.19 8.30
CA ILE A 158 -15.18 0.41 8.13
C ILE A 158 -14.22 0.84 9.24
N ILE A 159 -13.87 -0.09 10.13
CA ILE A 159 -12.96 0.11 11.27
C ILE A 159 -11.55 -0.34 10.91
#